data_AF-M0CAG7-F1
#
_entry.id   AF-M0CAG7-F1
#
_cell.length_a   1.000
_cell.length_b   1.000
_cell.length_c   1.000
_cell.angle_alpha   90.00
_cell.angle_beta   90.00
_cell.angle_gamma   90.00
#
_symmetry.space_group_name_H-M   'P 1'
#
loop_
_entity.id
_entity.type
_entity.pdbx_description
1 polymer ?
#
loop_
_entity_poly.entity_id
_entity_poly.type
_entity_poly.pdbx_seq_one_letter_code
_entity_poly.pdbx_strand_id
1 'polypeptide(L)'
;MADEAGDDEEEWRFSVDEVGDDTGDVEEADTLDGESNEWDVTVGDEDDDGPTVAFGGTESDSDSDGDGQGESEGGGNVAGSVTPDLAVESDTPSLESAVFVAAGALLVLLVLASVVTQLTPRTIGAVTLGVTAVTAVVYAVFVRF
;
A
#
# COMPACT_ATOMS: atom_id res chain seq x y z
N MET A 1 25.35 41.83 -21.41
CA MET A 1 25.20 41.61 -19.97
C MET A 1 24.15 40.54 -19.80
N ALA A 2 24.60 39.30 -19.59
CA ALA A 2 23.77 38.21 -19.12
C ALA A 2 24.02 38.14 -17.63
N ASP A 3 22.96 38.32 -16.85
CA ASP A 3 22.95 38.16 -15.41
C ASP A 3 22.34 36.76 -15.20
N GLU A 4 23.19 35.74 -15.12
CA GLU A 4 22.77 34.38 -14.84
C GLU A 4 23.14 34.10 -13.38
N ALA A 5 22.09 34.00 -12.57
CA ALA A 5 22.13 33.78 -11.14
C ALA A 5 22.75 32.42 -10.80
N GLY A 6 23.33 32.35 -9.59
CA GLY A 6 24.15 31.26 -9.07
C GLY A 6 23.53 29.87 -9.17
N ASP A 7 24.44 28.93 -9.44
CA ASP A 7 24.25 27.49 -9.57
C ASP A 7 24.89 26.82 -8.36
N ASP A 8 24.20 26.95 -7.22
CA ASP A 8 24.52 26.32 -5.96
C ASP A 8 23.12 26.01 -5.37
N GLU A 9 22.70 24.79 -5.03
CA GLU A 9 23.36 23.80 -4.21
C GLU A 9 22.43 22.55 -4.09
N GLU A 10 23.04 21.36 -4.02
CA GLU A 10 22.46 20.07 -3.55
C GLU A 10 21.65 19.21 -4.53
N GLU A 11 22.25 18.90 -5.69
CA GLU A 11 21.89 17.70 -6.46
C GLU A 11 22.25 16.45 -5.65
N TRP A 12 21.24 15.66 -5.26
CA TRP A 12 21.37 14.43 -4.49
C TRP A 12 22.25 13.42 -5.24
N ARG A 13 23.55 13.40 -4.92
CA ARG A 13 24.48 12.38 -5.44
C ARG A 13 24.36 11.13 -4.58
N PHE A 14 23.59 10.17 -5.10
CA PHE A 14 23.66 8.79 -4.63
C PHE A 14 25.05 8.25 -4.98
N SER A 15 25.95 8.20 -4.01
CA SER A 15 27.22 7.50 -4.14
C SER A 15 26.91 6.00 -4.25
N VAL A 16 26.90 5.45 -5.46
CA VAL A 16 27.04 4.01 -5.64
C VAL A 16 28.49 3.70 -5.31
N ASP A 17 28.74 3.07 -4.17
CA ASP A 17 30.04 2.47 -3.88
C ASP A 17 30.35 1.46 -5.00
N GLU A 18 31.44 1.69 -5.71
CA GLU A 18 31.93 0.83 -6.78
C GLU A 18 32.24 -0.55 -6.19
N VAL A 19 31.44 -1.55 -6.57
CA VAL A 19 31.72 -2.95 -6.23
C VAL A 19 32.96 -3.35 -7.01
N GLY A 20 34.08 -3.53 -6.31
CA GLY A 20 35.39 -3.78 -6.92
C GLY A 20 35.42 -4.99 -7.84
N ASP A 21 36.28 -4.92 -8.86
CA ASP A 21 36.54 -5.96 -9.85
C ASP A 21 36.79 -7.34 -9.20
N ASP A 22 35.86 -8.26 -9.42
CA ASP A 22 35.97 -9.68 -9.05
C ASP A 22 36.94 -10.38 -10.01
N THR A 23 38.23 -10.11 -9.85
CA THR A 23 39.31 -10.79 -10.58
C THR A 23 40.35 -11.33 -9.62
N GLY A 24 39.89 -12.20 -8.72
CA GLY A 24 40.76 -13.14 -8.01
C GLY A 24 40.75 -14.49 -8.74
N ASP A 25 41.84 -14.83 -9.40
CA ASP A 25 42.16 -16.20 -9.82
C ASP A 25 41.90 -17.18 -8.65
N VAL A 26 40.90 -18.05 -8.77
CA VAL A 26 40.73 -19.19 -7.88
C VAL A 26 40.98 -20.44 -8.71
N GLU A 27 42.17 -21.01 -8.51
CA GLU A 27 42.60 -22.26 -9.14
C GLU A 27 41.62 -23.40 -8.84
N GLU A 28 41.44 -24.29 -9.83
CA GLU A 28 40.63 -25.49 -9.75
C GLU A 28 41.02 -26.40 -8.57
N ALA A 29 40.06 -26.76 -7.71
CA ALA A 29 39.98 -28.10 -7.13
C ALA A 29 38.61 -28.36 -6.48
N ASP A 30 38.12 -29.57 -6.72
CA ASP A 30 37.07 -30.30 -6.00
C ASP A 30 35.59 -30.09 -6.41
N THR A 31 35.27 -30.78 -7.51
CA THR A 31 34.22 -31.81 -7.60
C THR A 31 32.83 -31.52 -6.98
N LEU A 32 31.90 -31.25 -7.90
CA LEU A 32 30.49 -31.69 -7.91
C LEU A 32 30.13 -32.77 -6.86
N ASP A 33 29.35 -32.41 -5.84
CA ASP A 33 28.31 -33.30 -5.31
C ASP A 33 27.26 -32.51 -4.49
N GLY A 34 25.98 -32.64 -4.88
CA GLY A 34 24.79 -32.09 -4.22
C GLY A 34 24.73 -30.55 -4.24
N GLU A 35 23.70 -29.86 -4.72
CA GLU A 35 22.28 -30.11 -4.58
C GLU A 35 21.59 -29.15 -5.56
N SER A 36 20.81 -29.72 -6.46
CA SER A 36 19.99 -29.01 -7.43
C SER A 36 18.95 -28.13 -6.73
N ASN A 37 18.70 -26.95 -7.30
CA ASN A 37 17.50 -26.13 -7.15
C ASN A 37 16.28 -26.88 -6.60
N GLU A 38 16.04 -26.79 -5.29
CA GLU A 38 14.74 -27.10 -4.71
C GLU A 38 14.47 -26.03 -3.66
N TRP A 39 13.47 -25.19 -3.92
CA TRP A 39 12.81 -24.48 -2.84
C TRP A 39 12.11 -25.53 -1.98
N ASP A 40 12.88 -26.17 -1.10
CA ASP A 40 12.42 -27.20 -0.19
C ASP A 40 11.55 -26.55 0.89
N VAL A 41 10.27 -26.40 0.56
CA VAL A 41 9.20 -26.25 1.53
C VAL A 41 8.75 -27.67 1.84
N THR A 42 9.24 -28.24 2.94
CA THR A 42 8.71 -29.47 3.50
C THR A 42 7.33 -29.18 4.10
N VAL A 43 6.30 -29.22 3.26
CA VAL A 43 4.92 -29.46 3.71
C VAL A 43 4.91 -30.92 4.14
N GLY A 44 5.00 -31.14 5.45
CA GLY A 44 4.95 -32.48 6.03
C GLY A 44 3.75 -33.24 5.49
N ASP A 45 4.03 -34.36 4.85
CA ASP A 45 3.05 -35.33 4.42
C ASP A 45 2.23 -35.82 5.63
N GLU A 46 0.91 -35.67 5.48
CA GLU A 46 -0.11 -36.60 5.99
C GLU A 46 0.02 -37.05 7.45
N ASP A 47 -0.02 -36.11 8.39
CA ASP A 47 -0.69 -36.31 9.68
C ASP A 47 -1.47 -35.03 10.03
N ASP A 48 -2.73 -35.21 10.39
CA ASP A 48 -3.81 -34.23 10.52
C ASP A 48 -3.65 -33.32 11.76
N ASP A 49 -2.52 -32.61 11.86
CA ASP A 49 -2.27 -31.59 12.88
C ASP A 49 -1.32 -30.53 12.29
N GLY A 50 -1.90 -29.44 11.77
CA GLY A 50 -1.16 -28.29 11.24
C GLY A 50 -0.15 -27.70 12.25
N PRO A 51 0.82 -26.89 11.81
CA PRO A 51 1.95 -26.47 12.64
C PRO A 51 1.49 -25.74 13.91
N THR A 52 1.43 -26.46 15.03
CA THR A 52 1.14 -25.89 16.33
C THR A 52 2.42 -25.25 16.87
N VAL A 53 2.47 -23.92 16.84
CA VAL A 53 3.45 -23.15 17.63
C VAL A 53 3.10 -23.31 19.11
N ALA A 54 3.83 -24.18 19.80
CA ALA A 54 3.79 -24.31 21.24
C ALA A 54 4.57 -23.14 21.86
N PHE A 55 3.87 -22.16 22.42
CA PHE A 55 4.49 -21.17 23.30
C PHE A 55 4.82 -21.86 24.62
N GLY A 56 6.12 -22.00 24.88
CA GLY A 56 6.66 -22.48 26.15
C GLY A 56 6.08 -21.68 27.31
N GLY A 57 5.67 -22.40 28.35
CA GLY A 57 4.72 -21.94 29.35
C GLY A 57 5.17 -20.71 30.14
N THR A 58 4.24 -19.78 30.31
CA THR A 58 4.11 -19.06 31.56
C THR A 58 3.29 -19.94 32.48
N GLU A 59 4.00 -20.58 33.40
CA GLU A 59 3.52 -21.13 34.65
C GLU A 59 2.29 -20.39 35.21
N SER A 60 1.33 -21.21 35.59
CA SER A 60 0.09 -20.86 36.26
C SER A 60 0.30 -19.87 37.41
N ASP A 61 -0.44 -18.76 37.36
CA ASP A 61 -1.11 -18.30 38.56
C ASP A 61 -2.61 -18.25 38.26
N SER A 62 -3.29 -19.20 38.89
CA SER A 62 -4.72 -19.32 38.92
C SER A 62 -5.24 -18.31 39.93
N ASP A 63 -6.11 -17.41 39.51
CA ASP A 63 -7.17 -16.92 40.38
C ASP A 63 -8.43 -16.76 39.53
N SER A 64 -9.24 -17.81 39.61
CA SER A 64 -10.66 -17.76 39.29
C SER A 64 -11.36 -16.83 40.26
N ASP A 65 -12.28 -15.99 39.80
CA ASP A 65 -13.59 -15.80 40.44
C ASP A 65 -14.47 -14.83 39.63
N GLY A 66 -15.69 -15.27 39.29
CA GLY A 66 -16.81 -14.33 39.10
C GLY A 66 -17.62 -14.45 37.83
N ASP A 67 -18.51 -15.44 37.80
CA ASP A 67 -19.63 -15.67 36.87
C ASP A 67 -20.34 -14.44 36.27
N GLY A 68 -20.63 -14.55 34.97
CA GLY A 68 -21.55 -13.67 34.23
C GLY A 68 -21.95 -14.29 32.90
N GLN A 69 -22.72 -15.38 32.96
CA GLN A 69 -23.22 -16.12 31.81
C GLN A 69 -24.18 -15.26 30.96
N GLY A 70 -23.80 -15.03 29.70
CA GLY A 70 -24.61 -14.37 28.67
C GLY A 70 -24.23 -14.92 27.29
N GLU A 71 -24.80 -16.07 26.98
CA GLU A 71 -25.27 -16.55 25.65
C GLU A 71 -24.43 -16.19 24.40
N SER A 72 -23.83 -17.23 23.81
CA SER A 72 -23.15 -17.22 22.51
C SER A 72 -24.04 -16.72 21.37
N GLU A 73 -23.45 -15.95 20.45
CA GLU A 73 -23.62 -16.15 19.00
C GLU A 73 -22.44 -15.52 18.23
N GLY A 74 -21.79 -16.34 17.41
CA GLY A 74 -20.42 -16.13 16.95
C GLY A 74 -20.21 -15.00 15.94
N GLY A 75 -19.21 -14.18 16.22
CA GLY A 75 -18.36 -13.58 15.19
C GLY A 75 -16.98 -14.18 15.37
N GLY A 76 -16.48 -14.92 14.38
CA GLY A 76 -15.08 -15.33 14.38
C GLY A 76 -14.22 -14.07 14.39
N ASN A 77 -13.59 -13.78 15.51
CA ASN A 77 -12.63 -12.68 15.63
C ASN A 77 -11.45 -13.05 14.74
N VAL A 78 -11.42 -12.50 13.52
CA VAL A 78 -10.27 -12.60 12.64
C VAL A 78 -9.09 -12.00 13.40
N ALA A 79 -8.02 -12.76 13.58
CA ALA A 79 -6.77 -12.25 14.12
C ALA A 79 -6.37 -10.99 13.32
N GLY A 80 -6.54 -9.80 13.91
CA GLY A 80 -6.31 -8.51 13.26
C GLY A 80 -7.54 -7.64 12.97
N SER A 81 -8.75 -7.95 13.46
CA SER A 81 -9.86 -6.99 13.36
C SER A 81 -9.58 -5.76 14.25
N VAL A 82 -9.06 -4.70 13.63
CA VAL A 82 -8.94 -3.39 14.27
C VAL A 82 -10.34 -2.81 14.38
N THR A 83 -11.02 -3.13 15.48
CA THR A 83 -12.21 -2.38 15.89
C THR A 83 -11.71 -1.04 16.41
N PRO A 84 -11.98 0.09 15.73
CA PRO A 84 -11.51 1.38 16.22
C PRO A 84 -12.13 1.66 17.59
N ASP A 85 -11.30 2.08 18.55
CA ASP A 85 -11.75 2.42 19.91
C ASP A 85 -12.70 3.63 19.94
N LEU A 86 -12.70 4.44 18.88
CA LEU A 86 -13.66 5.53 18.67
C LEU A 86 -14.52 5.27 17.43
N ALA A 87 -15.79 5.67 17.54
CA ALA A 87 -16.67 5.77 16.38
C ALA A 87 -16.02 6.70 15.33
N VAL A 88 -15.96 6.25 14.08
CA VAL A 88 -15.46 7.09 12.99
C VAL A 88 -16.53 8.13 12.65
N GLU A 89 -16.28 9.39 12.98
CA GLU A 89 -17.12 10.50 12.55
C GLU A 89 -16.89 10.78 11.06
N SER A 90 -17.99 10.90 10.31
CA SER A 90 -17.96 11.32 8.91
C SER A 90 -17.93 12.86 8.87
N ASP A 91 -16.86 13.43 8.33
CA ASP A 91 -16.74 14.87 8.13
C ASP A 91 -17.12 15.28 6.69
N THR A 92 -17.53 16.52 6.51
CA THR A 92 -17.87 17.09 5.20
C THR A 92 -16.60 17.53 4.47
N PRO A 93 -16.40 17.18 3.19
CA PRO A 93 -15.23 17.62 2.44
C PRO A 93 -15.21 19.15 2.31
N SER A 94 -14.04 19.76 2.48
CA SER A 94 -13.86 21.18 2.18
C SER A 94 -13.96 21.45 0.67
N LEU A 95 -14.38 22.67 0.30
CA LEU A 95 -14.45 23.08 -1.11
C LEU A 95 -13.09 23.01 -1.78
N GLU A 96 -12.03 23.46 -1.09
CA GLU A 96 -10.66 23.45 -1.59
C GLU A 96 -10.20 22.03 -1.92
N SER A 97 -10.42 21.08 -1.00
CA SER A 97 -10.11 19.66 -1.23
C SER A 97 -10.88 19.11 -2.45
N ALA A 98 -12.17 19.42 -2.57
CA ALA A 98 -12.98 18.99 -3.70
C ALA A 98 -12.47 19.54 -5.04
N VAL A 99 -12.02 20.81 -5.06
CA VAL A 99 -11.43 21.44 -6.25
C VAL A 99 -10.08 20.81 -6.61
N PHE A 100 -9.22 20.53 -5.63
CA PHE A 100 -7.94 19.85 -5.89
C PHE A 100 -8.13 18.45 -6.46
N VAL A 101 -9.04 17.67 -5.89
CA VAL A 101 -9.39 16.33 -6.41
C VAL A 101 -9.94 16.45 -7.83
N ALA A 102 -10.82 17.41 -8.10
CA ALA A 102 -11.35 17.65 -9.44
C ALA A 102 -10.27 18.05 -10.45
N ALA A 103 -9.33 18.93 -10.06
CA ALA A 103 -8.22 19.34 -10.90
C ALA A 103 -7.29 18.16 -11.24
N GLY A 104 -6.97 17.32 -10.25
CA GLY A 104 -6.20 16.09 -10.45
C GLY A 104 -6.90 15.10 -11.37
N ALA A 105 -8.19 14.83 -11.12
CA ALA A 105 -8.99 13.96 -11.97
C ALA A 105 -9.10 14.49 -13.40
N LEU A 106 -9.27 15.81 -13.57
CA LEU A 106 -9.32 16.46 -14.87
C LEU A 106 -8.00 16.26 -15.63
N LEU A 107 -6.86 16.50 -14.99
CA LEU A 107 -5.55 16.29 -15.61
C LEU A 107 -5.38 14.84 -16.05
N VAL A 108 -5.64 13.88 -15.17
CA VAL A 108 -5.52 12.44 -15.47
C VAL A 108 -6.41 12.05 -16.65
N LEU A 109 -7.66 12.51 -16.68
CA LEU A 109 -8.58 12.22 -17.77
C LEU A 109 -8.16 12.87 -19.09
N LEU A 110 -7.63 14.09 -19.08
CA LEU A 110 -7.12 14.74 -20.28
C LEU A 110 -5.87 14.04 -20.81
N VAL A 111 -4.95 13.61 -19.93
CA VAL A 111 -3.79 12.80 -20.30
C VAL A 111 -4.25 11.48 -20.92
N LEU A 112 -5.17 10.76 -20.27
CA LEU A 112 -5.68 9.50 -20.81
C LEU A 112 -6.40 9.71 -22.16
N ALA A 113 -7.21 10.76 -22.29
CA ALA A 113 -7.88 11.10 -23.52
C ALA A 113 -6.88 11.38 -24.65
N SER A 114 -5.75 12.02 -24.35
CA SER A 114 -4.70 12.32 -25.34
C SER A 114 -4.03 11.07 -25.92
N VAL A 115 -3.99 9.97 -25.15
CA VAL A 115 -3.44 8.69 -25.61
C VAL A 115 -4.38 8.00 -26.60
N VAL A 116 -5.69 8.11 -26.38
CA VAL A 116 -6.71 7.38 -27.16
C VAL A 116 -7.19 8.18 -28.37
N THR A 117 -7.17 9.52 -28.30
CA THR A 117 -7.66 10.40 -29.38
C THR A 117 -6.94 11.74 -29.36
N GLN A 118 -6.95 12.44 -30.50
CA GLN A 118 -6.50 13.83 -30.53
C GLN A 118 -7.39 14.72 -29.66
N LEU A 119 -6.75 15.55 -28.83
CA LEU A 119 -7.43 16.52 -27.99
C LEU A 119 -7.89 17.70 -28.82
N THR A 120 -9.19 17.73 -29.13
CA THR A 120 -9.84 18.91 -29.70
C THR A 120 -10.39 19.80 -28.60
N PRO A 121 -10.59 21.12 -28.83
CA PRO A 121 -11.23 22.01 -27.86
C PRO A 121 -12.59 21.48 -27.38
N ARG A 122 -13.32 20.79 -28.26
CA ARG A 122 -14.59 20.15 -27.94
C ARG A 122 -14.43 19.00 -26.95
N THR A 123 -13.46 18.12 -27.17
CA THR A 123 -13.18 16.99 -26.26
C THR A 123 -12.75 17.50 -24.89
N ILE A 124 -11.84 18.50 -24.86
CA ILE A 124 -11.39 19.12 -23.61
C ILE A 124 -12.58 19.71 -22.86
N GLY A 125 -13.41 20.52 -23.53
CA GLY A 125 -14.60 21.11 -22.92
C GLY A 125 -15.59 20.08 -22.39
N ALA A 126 -15.81 18.98 -23.11
CA ALA A 126 -16.69 17.90 -22.67
C ALA A 126 -16.17 17.20 -21.41
N VAL A 127 -14.87 16.88 -21.36
CA VAL A 127 -14.23 16.27 -20.18
C VAL A 127 -14.29 17.21 -18.99
N THR A 128 -13.92 18.48 -19.17
CA THR A 128 -13.97 19.49 -18.10
C THR A 128 -15.37 19.66 -17.54
N LEU A 129 -16.39 19.74 -18.42
CA LEU A 129 -17.79 19.85 -17.99
C LEU A 129 -18.23 18.61 -17.23
N GLY A 130 -17.90 17.41 -17.74
CA GLY A 130 -18.21 16.14 -17.10
C GLY A 130 -17.61 16.04 -15.69
N VAL A 131 -16.32 16.34 -15.54
CA VAL A 131 -15.64 16.34 -14.23
C VAL A 131 -16.30 17.35 -13.30
N THR A 132 -16.51 18.59 -13.76
CA THR A 132 -17.13 19.64 -12.94
C THR A 132 -18.53 19.24 -12.46
N ALA A 133 -19.34 18.64 -13.33
CA ALA A 133 -20.69 18.19 -12.99
C ALA A 133 -20.66 17.05 -11.96
N VAL A 134 -19.80 16.05 -12.16
CA VAL A 134 -19.66 14.92 -11.21
C VAL A 134 -19.15 15.42 -9.87
N THR A 135 -18.10 16.24 -9.83
CA THR A 135 -17.59 16.83 -8.59
C THR A 135 -18.67 17.63 -7.87
N ALA A 136 -19.44 18.46 -8.58
CA ALA A 136 -20.51 19.26 -7.98
C ALA A 136 -21.60 18.39 -7.37
N VAL A 137 -22.01 17.31 -8.07
CA VAL A 137 -23.02 16.36 -7.56
C VAL A 137 -22.51 15.66 -6.31
N VAL A 138 -21.29 15.11 -6.36
CA VAL A 138 -20.68 14.39 -5.22
C VAL A 138 -20.52 15.32 -4.02
N TYR A 139 -19.97 16.52 -4.24
CA TYR A 139 -19.82 17.53 -3.19
C TYR A 139 -21.18 17.92 -2.58
N ALA A 140 -22.20 18.15 -3.43
CA ALA A 140 -23.54 18.48 -2.95
C ALA A 140 -24.16 17.34 -2.12
N VAL A 141 -23.90 16.07 -2.47
CA VAL A 141 -24.36 14.93 -1.67
C VAL A 141 -23.69 14.94 -0.30
N PHE A 142 -22.37 15.09 -0.23
CA PHE A 142 -21.63 15.09 1.05
C PHE A 142 -21.92 16.32 1.92
N VAL A 143 -22.22 17.48 1.34
CA VAL A 143 -22.63 18.67 2.12
C VAL A 143 -24.07 18.56 2.61
N ARG A 144 -24.90 17.79 1.91
CA ARG A 144 -26.33 17.68 2.22
C ARG A 144 -26.64 16.65 3.30
N PHE A 145 -25.79 15.63 3.45
CA PHE A 145 -25.98 14.47 4.33
C PHE A 145 -24.79 14.34 5.26
#